data_AF-A0A9Q0XLQ9-F1
#
_entry.id   AF-A0A9Q0XLQ9-F1
#
_cell.length_a   1.000
_cell.length_b   1.000
_cell.length_c   1.000
_cell.angle_alpha   90.00
_cell.angle_beta   90.00
_cell.angle_gamma   90.00
#
_symmetry.space_group_name_H-M   'P 1'
#
loop_
_entity.id
_entity.type
_entity.pdbx_description
1 polymer ?
#
loop_
_entity_poly.entity_id
_entity_poly.type
_entity_poly.pdbx_seq_one_letter_code
_entity_poly.pdbx_strand_id
1 'polypeptide(L)'
;MHRAYQPILPCGNKYLQQKWDMAVYEEHKKKIWTAKPLIDTSAPPTYGHLHLKLRKLKMDQERLSIIDRDNHLLLEKMSHIMRTTGRIDNKNDYEAKSLNQRKREQELLRVNEENHAILEKIIKCQPHYKVQKWNDDWQKTENYRNNIARYPRGLPKLHDKKEQKAHRAAKRDRKKNQHLKDGYLTNQPEEKDDLIHQSKELAMDHQRENVIEEIYFRPFQWQCRSLRWQFRH
;
A
#
# COMPACT_ATOMS: atom_id res chain seq x y z
N MET A 1 68.10 -70.80 0.06
CA MET A 1 68.15 -72.25 0.37
C MET A 1 67.06 -72.95 -0.42
N HIS A 2 67.41 -73.77 -1.40
CA HIS A 2 66.42 -74.59 -2.12
C HIS A 2 66.17 -75.87 -1.33
N ARG A 3 64.95 -76.03 -0.78
CA ARG A 3 64.51 -77.28 -0.15
C ARG A 3 64.07 -78.25 -1.23
N ALA A 4 64.64 -79.45 -1.23
CA ALA A 4 64.18 -80.54 -2.07
C ALA A 4 62.80 -81.02 -1.64
N TYR A 5 61.99 -81.47 -2.59
CA TYR A 5 60.67 -82.03 -2.33
C TYR A 5 60.79 -83.33 -1.50
N GLN A 6 60.07 -83.39 -0.38
CA GLN A 6 60.04 -84.54 0.52
C GLN A 6 58.62 -85.11 0.53
N PRO A 7 58.39 -86.29 -0.07
CA PRO A 7 57.08 -86.92 -0.05
C PRO A 7 56.75 -87.44 1.35
N ILE A 8 55.47 -87.38 1.71
CA ILE A 8 54.97 -87.80 3.03
C ILE A 8 54.94 -89.33 3.14
N LEU A 9 54.77 -90.01 2.01
CA LEU A 9 54.74 -91.47 1.90
C LEU A 9 55.95 -91.97 1.08
N PRO A 10 56.45 -93.19 1.33
CA PRO A 10 57.52 -93.76 0.54
C PRO A 10 57.08 -93.91 -0.93
N CYS A 11 57.84 -93.37 -1.87
CA CYS A 11 57.56 -93.44 -3.29
C CYS A 11 58.78 -93.90 -4.09
N GLY A 12 58.55 -94.63 -5.18
CA GLY A 12 59.64 -95.13 -6.05
C GLY A 12 60.34 -94.02 -6.82
N ASN A 13 59.60 -93.01 -7.29
CA ASN A 13 60.15 -91.86 -8.03
C ASN A 13 59.65 -90.52 -7.45
N LYS A 14 60.57 -89.76 -6.85
CA LYS A 14 60.28 -88.48 -6.19
C LYS A 14 59.80 -87.40 -7.15
N TYR A 15 60.27 -87.39 -8.40
CA TYR A 15 59.91 -86.37 -9.38
C TYR A 15 58.44 -86.52 -9.83
N LEU A 16 58.02 -87.76 -10.08
CA LEU A 16 56.63 -88.04 -10.44
C LEU A 16 55.68 -87.74 -9.28
N GLN A 17 56.06 -88.12 -8.06
CA GLN A 17 55.28 -87.81 -6.87
C GLN A 17 55.12 -86.29 -6.67
N GLN A 18 56.19 -85.51 -6.87
CA GLN A 18 56.12 -84.05 -6.79
C GLN A 18 55.10 -83.46 -7.78
N LYS A 19 55.09 -83.95 -9.02
CA LYS A 19 54.14 -83.49 -10.04
C LYS A 19 52.70 -83.81 -9.67
N TRP A 20 52.45 -85.02 -9.16
CA TRP A 20 51.12 -85.44 -8.75
C TRP A 20 50.62 -84.63 -7.54
N ASP A 21 51.44 -84.47 -6.52
CA ASP A 21 51.09 -83.66 -5.35
C ASP A 21 50.79 -82.20 -5.75
N MET A 22 51.57 -81.64 -6.68
CA MET A 22 51.35 -80.29 -7.20
C MET A 22 50.01 -80.20 -7.95
N ALA A 23 49.68 -81.19 -8.79
CA ALA A 23 48.41 -81.23 -9.51
C ALA A 23 47.20 -81.37 -8.57
N VAL A 24 47.28 -82.25 -7.57
CA VAL A 24 46.21 -82.41 -6.55
C VAL A 24 46.05 -81.13 -5.74
N TYR A 25 47.16 -80.48 -5.38
CA TYR A 25 47.14 -79.22 -4.65
C TYR A 25 46.50 -78.10 -5.47
N GLU A 26 46.81 -78.01 -6.77
CA GLU A 26 46.17 -77.05 -7.67
C GLU A 26 44.67 -77.33 -7.84
N GLU A 27 44.26 -78.59 -7.98
CA GLU A 27 42.85 -78.97 -8.06
C GLU A 27 42.10 -78.62 -6.77
N HIS A 28 42.70 -78.90 -5.60
CA HIS A 28 42.15 -78.53 -4.31
C HIS A 28 41.98 -77.01 -4.16
N LYS A 29 42.97 -76.23 -4.59
CA LYS A 29 42.87 -74.76 -4.63
C LYS A 29 41.72 -74.28 -5.52
N LYS A 30 41.56 -74.88 -6.70
CA LYS A 30 40.45 -74.56 -7.61
C LYS A 30 39.12 -74.85 -6.93
N LYS A 31 38.97 -76.01 -6.27
CA LYS A 31 37.75 -76.37 -5.53
C LYS A 31 37.42 -75.36 -4.42
N ILE A 32 38.42 -74.96 -3.63
CA ILE A 32 38.25 -73.92 -2.59
C ILE A 32 37.79 -72.60 -3.21
N TRP A 33 38.43 -72.16 -4.30
CA TRP A 33 38.09 -70.89 -4.95
C TRP A 33 36.69 -70.90 -5.58
N THR A 34 36.27 -72.03 -6.14
CA THR A 34 34.94 -72.19 -6.74
C THR A 34 33.83 -72.43 -5.73
N ALA A 35 34.17 -72.77 -4.48
CA ALA A 35 33.19 -73.06 -3.45
C ALA A 35 32.44 -71.78 -3.06
N LYS A 36 31.11 -71.77 -3.21
CA LYS A 36 30.26 -70.67 -2.78
C LYS A 36 30.02 -70.75 -1.27
N PRO A 37 30.02 -69.62 -0.54
CA PRO A 37 29.62 -69.62 0.85
C PRO A 37 28.13 -69.99 0.97
N LEU A 38 27.80 -70.92 1.89
CA LEU A 38 26.44 -71.37 2.14
C LEU A 38 25.64 -70.38 3.00
N ILE A 39 26.34 -69.59 3.82
CA ILE A 39 25.76 -68.64 4.76
C ILE A 39 26.18 -67.24 4.31
N ASP A 40 25.21 -66.35 4.17
CA ASP A 40 25.48 -64.93 3.98
C ASP A 40 26.12 -64.36 5.25
N THR A 41 27.35 -63.87 5.12
CA THR A 41 28.09 -63.19 6.20
C THR A 41 28.11 -61.68 6.02
N SER A 42 27.34 -61.15 5.07
CA SER A 42 27.25 -59.71 4.86
C SER A 42 26.53 -59.00 6.01
N ALA A 43 26.92 -57.75 6.26
CA ALA A 43 26.28 -56.94 7.29
C ALA A 43 24.85 -56.55 6.86
N PRO A 44 23.88 -56.54 7.79
CA PRO A 44 22.52 -56.15 7.47
C PRO A 44 22.45 -54.68 7.00
N PRO A 45 21.45 -54.34 6.16
CA PRO A 45 21.31 -52.99 5.64
C PRO A 45 21.04 -52.00 6.77
N THR A 46 21.76 -50.88 6.75
CA THR A 46 21.58 -49.81 7.72
C THR A 46 20.35 -48.98 7.37
N TYR A 47 19.42 -48.79 8.32
CA TYR A 47 18.24 -47.95 8.09
C TYR A 47 18.53 -46.48 8.40
N GLY A 48 18.22 -45.59 7.46
CA GLY A 48 18.48 -44.15 7.57
C GLY A 48 17.74 -43.47 8.73
N HIS A 49 16.56 -43.96 9.12
CA HIS A 49 15.76 -43.38 10.21
C HIS A 49 16.39 -43.60 11.61
N LEU A 50 17.31 -44.56 11.76
CA LEU A 50 18.08 -44.78 12.99
C LEU A 50 19.17 -43.70 13.16
N HIS A 51 19.72 -43.22 12.05
CA HIS A 51 20.82 -42.25 12.04
C HIS A 51 20.32 -40.81 11.93
N LEU A 52 19.19 -40.61 11.23
CA LEU A 52 18.63 -39.29 10.93
C LEU A 52 17.21 -39.16 11.48
N LYS A 53 17.05 -38.26 12.45
CA LYS A 53 15.73 -37.85 12.95
C LYS A 53 15.11 -36.82 12.02
N LEU A 54 14.58 -37.26 10.88
CA LEU A 54 14.01 -36.39 9.83
C LEU A 54 12.98 -35.39 10.37
N ARG A 55 12.11 -35.82 11.29
CA ARG A 55 11.12 -34.92 11.92
C ARG A 55 11.78 -33.77 12.66
N LYS A 56 12.89 -34.02 13.38
CA LYS A 56 13.62 -32.98 14.10
C LYS A 56 14.20 -31.96 13.13
N LEU A 57 14.89 -32.44 12.08
CA LEU A 57 15.48 -31.59 11.06
C LEU A 57 14.44 -30.68 10.39
N LYS A 58 13.26 -31.24 10.07
CA LYS A 58 12.15 -30.47 9.50
C LYS A 58 11.67 -29.37 10.45
N MET A 59 11.45 -29.69 11.73
CA MET A 59 11.01 -28.69 12.72
C MET A 59 12.05 -27.58 12.91
N ASP A 60 13.34 -27.93 12.91
CA ASP A 60 14.42 -26.95 13.04
C ASP A 60 14.49 -26.04 11.80
N GLN A 61 14.29 -26.60 10.59
CA GLN A 61 14.20 -25.81 9.35
C GLN A 61 12.99 -24.86 9.34
N GLU A 62 11.82 -25.32 9.79
CA GLU A 62 10.62 -24.48 9.90
C GLU A 62 10.84 -23.32 10.89
N ARG A 63 11.47 -23.59 12.04
CA ARG A 63 11.84 -22.55 13.02
C ARG A 63 12.78 -21.51 12.42
N LEU A 64 13.82 -21.95 11.72
CA LEU A 64 14.76 -21.04 11.05
C LEU A 64 14.06 -20.19 9.99
N SER A 65 13.16 -20.78 9.20
CA SER A 65 12.37 -20.04 8.20
C SER A 65 11.49 -18.96 8.83
N ILE A 66 10.94 -19.19 10.02
CA ILE A 66 10.18 -18.18 10.77
C ILE A 66 11.11 -17.05 11.21
N ILE A 67 12.24 -17.40 11.84
CA ILE A 67 13.23 -16.43 12.30
C ILE A 67 13.74 -15.56 11.14
N ASP A 68 14.04 -16.15 9.97
CA ASP A 68 14.54 -15.40 8.82
C ASP A 68 13.51 -14.45 8.23
N ARG A 69 12.24 -14.84 8.21
CA ARG A 69 11.13 -13.98 7.77
C ARG A 69 10.94 -12.82 8.74
N ASP A 70 10.94 -13.10 10.03
CA ASP A 70 10.77 -12.08 11.08
C ASP A 70 11.95 -11.11 11.09
N ASN A 71 13.18 -11.61 10.89
CA ASN A 71 14.37 -10.79 10.74
C ASN A 71 14.29 -9.89 9.50
N HIS A 72 13.84 -10.41 8.35
CA HIS A 72 13.62 -9.59 7.16
C HIS A 72 12.59 -8.49 7.41
N LEU A 73 11.44 -8.83 8.00
CA LEU A 73 10.39 -7.87 8.32
C LEU A 73 10.89 -6.81 9.31
N LEU A 74 11.67 -7.22 10.31
CA LEU A 74 12.26 -6.30 11.26
C LEU A 74 13.22 -5.33 10.57
N LEU A 75 14.10 -5.83 9.70
CA LEU A 75 15.05 -5.00 8.95
C LEU A 75 14.34 -4.04 8.01
N GLU A 76 13.27 -4.48 7.33
CA GLU A 76 12.45 -3.63 6.50
C GLU A 76 11.83 -2.47 7.31
N LYS A 77 11.23 -2.78 8.46
CA LYS A 77 10.65 -1.77 9.37
C LYS A 77 11.71 -0.83 9.92
N MET A 78 12.86 -1.35 10.32
CA MET A 78 13.98 -0.53 10.80
C MET A 78 14.50 0.38 9.69
N SER A 79 14.67 -0.14 8.47
CA SER A 79 15.06 0.65 7.31
C SER A 79 14.03 1.74 7.00
N HIS A 80 12.73 1.42 7.12
CA HIS A 80 11.65 2.40 6.95
C HIS A 80 11.74 3.52 8.00
N ILE A 81 11.93 3.16 9.28
CA ILE A 81 12.10 4.12 10.39
C ILE A 81 13.40 4.92 10.24
N MET A 82 14.48 4.34 9.72
CA MET A 82 15.73 5.07 9.50
C MET A 82 15.63 6.06 8.33
N ARG A 83 14.87 5.69 7.29
CA ARG A 83 14.64 6.54 6.11
C ARG A 83 13.67 7.68 6.42
N THR A 84 12.61 7.40 7.18
CA THR A 84 11.64 8.40 7.60
C THR A 84 12.16 9.09 8.87
N THR A 85 12.26 10.42 8.94
CA THR A 85 12.85 11.16 10.08
C THR A 85 12.03 11.13 11.39
N GLY A 86 11.39 10.01 11.73
CA GLY A 86 10.62 9.85 12.97
C GLY A 86 9.37 10.72 13.04
N ARG A 87 8.84 11.16 11.90
CA ARG A 87 7.61 11.96 11.85
C ARG A 87 6.42 11.02 12.10
N ILE A 88 6.01 10.92 13.36
CA ILE A 88 4.79 10.24 13.76
C ILE A 88 3.63 11.14 13.31
N ASP A 89 2.86 10.70 12.32
CA ASP A 89 1.57 11.29 12.05
C ASP A 89 0.65 10.93 13.22
N ASN A 90 0.23 11.94 13.99
CA ASN A 90 -0.76 11.75 15.05
C ASN A 90 -2.18 11.66 14.46
N LYS A 91 -2.30 10.94 13.34
CA LYS A 91 -3.54 10.76 12.60
C LYS A 91 -3.97 9.32 12.80
N ASN A 92 -4.78 9.14 13.84
CA ASN A 92 -5.39 7.85 14.12
C ASN A 92 -6.67 7.77 13.27
N ASP A 93 -6.63 7.01 12.16
CA ASP A 93 -7.81 6.70 11.34
C ASP A 93 -8.75 5.68 12.04
N TYR A 94 -8.81 5.73 13.37
CA TYR A 94 -9.70 4.91 14.17
C TYR A 94 -11.09 5.52 14.18
N GLU A 95 -12.02 4.87 13.49
CA GLU A 95 -13.44 5.19 13.61
C GLU A 95 -13.95 4.76 15.00
N ALA A 96 -14.32 5.75 15.82
CA ALA A 96 -14.94 5.50 17.11
C ALA A 96 -16.30 4.80 16.95
N LYS A 97 -16.31 3.47 17.10
CA LYS A 97 -17.52 2.65 17.08
C LYS A 97 -18.35 2.92 18.33
N SER A 98 -19.38 3.75 18.21
CA SER A 98 -20.36 3.97 19.27
C SER A 98 -21.48 2.95 19.16
N LEU A 99 -21.82 2.26 20.26
CA LEU A 99 -22.98 1.36 20.33
C LEU A 99 -24.31 2.06 19.96
N ASN A 100 -24.36 3.39 20.05
CA ASN A 100 -25.54 4.20 19.74
C ASN A 100 -25.55 4.74 18.31
N GLN A 101 -24.57 4.40 17.47
CA GLN A 101 -24.46 4.91 16.10
C GLN A 101 -25.73 4.65 15.28
N ARG A 102 -26.22 3.41 15.30
CA ARG A 102 -27.44 3.01 14.58
C ARG A 102 -28.68 3.79 15.02
N LYS A 103 -28.83 4.03 16.32
CA LYS A 103 -29.93 4.84 16.85
C LYS A 103 -29.81 6.29 16.39
N ARG A 104 -28.60 6.86 16.40
CA ARG A 104 -28.35 8.23 15.93
C ARG A 104 -28.63 8.38 14.43
N GLU A 105 -28.27 7.39 13.62
CA GLU A 105 -28.56 7.37 12.19
C GLU A 105 -30.07 7.31 11.92
N GLN A 106 -30.82 6.49 12.66
CA GLN A 106 -32.28 6.42 12.55
C GLN A 106 -32.96 7.72 12.95
N GLU A 107 -32.55 8.35 14.06
CA GLU A 107 -33.06 9.66 14.46
C GLU A 107 -32.71 10.75 13.44
N LEU A 108 -31.51 10.70 12.85
CA LEU A 108 -31.12 11.64 11.80
C LEU A 108 -32.02 11.53 10.57
N LEU A 109 -32.31 10.30 10.12
CA LEU A 109 -33.23 10.06 9.00
C LEU A 109 -34.63 10.57 9.30
N ARG A 110 -35.15 10.24 10.49
CA ARG A 110 -36.47 10.70 10.94
C ARG A 110 -36.56 12.24 10.96
N VAL A 111 -35.59 12.91 11.58
CA VAL A 111 -35.54 14.37 11.63
C VAL A 111 -35.44 14.97 10.22
N ASN A 112 -34.71 14.34 9.31
CA ASN A 112 -34.59 14.80 7.94
C ASN A 112 -35.92 14.68 7.17
N GLU A 113 -36.62 13.54 7.31
CA GLU A 113 -37.96 13.36 6.75
C GLU A 113 -38.96 14.38 7.30
N GLU A 114 -38.95 14.62 8.61
CA GLU A 114 -39.78 15.63 9.27
C GLU A 114 -39.46 17.05 8.75
N ASN A 115 -38.18 17.38 8.60
CA ASN A 115 -37.72 18.66 8.05
C ASN A 115 -38.15 18.85 6.59
N HIS A 116 -38.06 17.80 5.77
CA HIS A 116 -38.56 17.82 4.39
C HIS A 116 -40.06 18.08 4.34
N ALA A 117 -40.85 17.42 5.19
CA ALA A 117 -42.29 17.64 5.26
C ALA A 117 -42.65 19.08 5.70
N ILE A 118 -41.89 19.65 6.64
CA ILE A 118 -42.05 21.06 7.06
C ILE A 118 -41.70 22.00 5.91
N LEU A 119 -40.58 21.76 5.22
CA LEU A 119 -40.15 22.57 4.09
C LEU A 119 -41.20 22.56 2.97
N GLU A 120 -41.73 21.39 2.63
CA GLU A 120 -42.82 21.29 1.65
C GLU A 120 -44.05 22.09 2.07
N LYS A 121 -44.43 22.06 3.35
CA LYS A 121 -45.54 22.86 3.87
C LYS A 121 -45.24 24.36 3.72
N ILE A 122 -44.05 24.81 4.11
CA ILE A 122 -43.64 26.23 3.98
C ILE A 122 -43.70 26.67 2.53
N ILE A 123 -43.23 25.85 1.59
CA ILE A 123 -43.23 26.17 0.15
C ILE A 123 -44.66 26.20 -0.42
N LYS A 124 -45.51 25.23 -0.04
CA LYS A 124 -46.90 25.14 -0.52
C LYS A 124 -47.80 26.22 0.10
N CYS A 125 -47.47 26.69 1.30
CA CYS A 125 -48.20 27.77 1.96
C CYS A 125 -48.04 29.07 1.16
N GLN A 126 -49.15 29.61 0.66
CA GLN A 126 -49.15 30.92 0.03
C GLN A 126 -48.89 32.02 1.08
N PRO A 127 -48.02 33.00 0.77
CA PRO A 127 -47.84 34.14 1.65
C PRO A 127 -49.13 34.95 1.74
N HIS A 128 -49.66 35.12 2.96
CA HIS A 128 -50.87 35.91 3.21
C HIS A 128 -50.67 37.40 2.86
N TYR A 129 -49.44 37.90 3.02
CA TYR A 129 -49.09 39.28 2.76
C TYR A 129 -48.52 39.48 1.36
N LYS A 130 -49.06 40.45 0.63
CA LYS A 130 -48.51 40.90 -0.65
C LYS A 130 -47.32 41.84 -0.37
N VAL A 131 -46.10 41.33 -0.56
CA VAL A 131 -44.85 42.07 -0.35
C VAL A 131 -44.85 43.43 -1.09
N GLN A 132 -45.42 43.47 -2.30
CA GLN A 132 -45.52 44.69 -3.08
C GLN A 132 -46.37 45.77 -2.37
N LYS A 133 -47.53 45.38 -1.83
CA LYS A 133 -48.41 46.31 -1.08
C LYS A 133 -47.72 46.85 0.17
N TRP A 134 -46.98 46.00 0.88
CA TRP A 134 -46.21 46.43 2.05
C TRP A 134 -45.11 47.43 1.68
N ASN A 135 -44.43 47.23 0.55
CA ASN A 135 -43.43 48.18 0.08
C ASN A 135 -44.08 49.52 -0.29
N ASP A 136 -45.22 49.50 -0.98
CA ASP A 136 -45.96 50.73 -1.33
C ASP A 136 -46.44 51.48 -0.08
N ASP A 137 -46.99 50.77 0.89
CA ASP A 137 -47.45 51.36 2.15
C ASP A 137 -46.28 51.88 3.00
N TRP A 138 -45.13 51.19 2.96
CA TRP A 138 -43.89 51.66 3.56
C TRP A 138 -43.38 52.94 2.89
N GLN A 139 -43.37 53.02 1.56
CA GLN A 139 -42.97 54.21 0.83
C GLN A 139 -43.89 55.40 1.13
N LYS A 140 -45.21 55.18 1.20
CA LYS A 140 -46.16 56.23 1.61
C LYS A 140 -45.87 56.70 3.03
N THR A 141 -45.67 55.77 3.95
CA THR A 141 -45.33 56.08 5.35
C THR A 141 -44.05 56.88 5.43
N GLU A 142 -43.02 56.49 4.69
CA GLU A 142 -41.74 57.20 4.63
C GLU A 142 -41.90 58.62 4.06
N ASN A 143 -42.73 58.80 3.03
CA ASN A 143 -43.06 60.11 2.49
C ASN A 143 -43.80 60.98 3.51
N TYR A 144 -44.83 60.46 4.19
CA TYR A 144 -45.52 61.19 5.26
C TYR A 144 -44.57 61.55 6.40
N ARG A 145 -43.72 60.60 6.79
CA ARG A 145 -42.73 60.80 7.83
C ARG A 145 -41.77 61.91 7.42
N ASN A 146 -41.33 61.97 6.17
CA ASN A 146 -40.42 63.00 5.65
C ASN A 146 -41.10 64.37 5.53
N ASN A 147 -42.38 64.41 5.16
CA ASN A 147 -43.17 65.64 5.10
C ASN A 147 -43.43 66.25 6.49
N ILE A 148 -43.62 65.42 7.53
CA ILE A 148 -43.84 65.86 8.92
C ILE A 148 -42.50 66.07 9.67
N ALA A 149 -41.38 65.68 9.06
CA ALA A 149 -40.07 65.82 9.68
C ALA A 149 -39.65 67.29 9.78
N ARG A 150 -39.36 67.77 10.99
CA ARG A 150 -38.79 69.11 11.21
C ARG A 150 -37.37 69.25 10.65
N TYR A 151 -36.65 68.15 10.49
CA TYR A 151 -35.28 68.08 9.97
C TYR A 151 -35.18 66.99 8.91
N PRO A 152 -34.42 67.21 7.82
CA PRO A 152 -34.27 66.23 6.75
C PRO A 152 -33.70 64.93 7.29
N ARG A 153 -34.40 63.81 7.05
CA ARG A 153 -33.97 62.48 7.47
C ARG A 153 -33.37 61.72 6.30
N GLY A 154 -32.13 61.27 6.53
CA GLY A 154 -31.26 60.61 5.55
C GLY A 154 -29.83 61.10 5.75
N LEU A 155 -28.84 60.20 5.74
CA LEU A 155 -27.46 60.67 5.62
C LEU A 155 -27.33 61.49 4.33
N PRO A 156 -26.58 62.61 4.33
CA PRO A 156 -26.29 63.33 3.10
C PRO A 156 -25.75 62.33 2.08
N LYS A 157 -26.44 62.21 0.94
CA LYS A 157 -25.88 61.50 -0.21
C LYS A 157 -24.63 62.28 -0.61
N LEU A 158 -23.46 61.84 -0.16
CA LEU A 158 -22.21 62.21 -0.79
C LEU A 158 -22.38 61.75 -2.24
N HIS A 159 -22.55 62.71 -3.15
CA HIS A 159 -22.61 62.45 -4.56
C HIS A 159 -21.25 61.89 -4.97
N ASP A 160 -21.12 60.56 -5.02
CA ASP A 160 -19.99 59.92 -5.68
C ASP A 160 -20.05 60.28 -7.15
N LYS A 161 -19.26 61.28 -7.55
CA LYS A 161 -19.08 61.75 -8.94
C LYS A 161 -18.55 60.67 -9.90
N LYS A 162 -18.43 59.40 -9.46
CA LYS A 162 -17.92 58.27 -10.25
C LYS A 162 -18.96 57.69 -11.21
N GLU A 163 -20.26 57.71 -10.90
CA GLU A 163 -21.27 57.04 -11.76
C GLU A 163 -21.61 57.81 -13.05
N GLN A 164 -21.48 59.14 -13.04
CA GLN A 164 -21.77 59.96 -14.23
C GLN A 164 -20.72 59.81 -15.35
N LYS A 165 -19.48 59.41 -15.03
CA LYS A 165 -18.46 59.12 -16.04
C LYS A 165 -18.71 57.77 -16.75
N ALA A 166 -19.25 56.77 -16.06
CA ALA A 166 -19.56 55.46 -16.63
C ALA A 166 -20.71 55.54 -17.66
N HIS A 167 -21.77 56.32 -17.37
CA HIS A 167 -22.88 56.50 -18.31
C HIS A 167 -22.52 57.30 -19.58
N ARG A 168 -21.56 58.23 -19.49
CA ARG A 168 -21.05 58.95 -20.67
C ARG A 168 -20.17 58.07 -21.55
N ALA A 169 -19.39 57.15 -20.98
CA ALA A 169 -18.63 56.15 -21.74
C ALA A 169 -19.56 55.15 -22.44
N ALA A 170 -20.54 54.59 -21.72
CA ALA A 170 -21.48 53.61 -22.27
C ALA A 170 -22.38 54.17 -23.41
N LYS A 171 -22.70 55.47 -23.40
CA LYS A 171 -23.43 56.12 -24.50
C LYS A 171 -22.59 56.26 -25.78
N ARG A 172 -21.26 56.33 -25.66
CA ARG A 172 -20.35 56.45 -26.81
C ARG A 172 -20.22 55.11 -27.55
N ASP A 173 -20.22 54.00 -26.82
CA ASP A 173 -20.17 52.64 -27.41
C ASP A 173 -21.52 52.15 -27.94
N ARG A 174 -22.64 52.57 -27.34
CA ARG A 174 -23.99 52.18 -27.80
C ARG A 174 -24.35 52.74 -29.18
N LYS A 175 -23.74 53.85 -29.60
CA LYS A 175 -23.92 54.43 -30.95
C LYS A 175 -23.16 53.68 -32.05
N LYS A 176 -22.16 52.86 -31.71
CA LYS A 176 -21.41 52.04 -32.67
C LYS A 176 -22.05 50.67 -32.93
N ASN A 177 -22.83 50.15 -31.98
CA ASN A 177 -23.48 48.83 -32.05
C ASN A 177 -24.96 48.85 -32.49
N GLN A 178 -25.52 50.00 -32.86
CA GLN A 178 -26.89 50.08 -33.41
C GLN A 178 -26.98 49.75 -34.91
N HIS A 179 -25.85 49.47 -35.59
CA HIS A 179 -25.85 49.08 -37.00
C HIS A 179 -25.68 47.57 -37.27
N LEU A 180 -25.55 46.73 -36.23
CA LEU A 180 -25.57 45.27 -36.38
C LEU A 180 -26.44 44.66 -35.29
N LYS A 181 -27.77 44.66 -35.48
CA LYS A 181 -28.66 43.84 -34.65
C LYS A 181 -29.98 43.53 -35.36
N ASP A 182 -29.89 42.74 -36.43
CA ASP A 182 -30.97 41.86 -36.87
C ASP A 182 -30.45 40.42 -36.78
N GLY A 183 -30.97 39.66 -35.81
CA GLY A 183 -30.52 38.29 -35.55
C GLY A 183 -30.96 37.78 -34.17
N TYR A 184 -32.11 37.11 -34.18
CA TYR A 184 -32.80 36.28 -33.18
C TYR A 184 -32.16 35.98 -31.81
N LEU A 185 -33.01 36.10 -30.79
CA LEU A 185 -32.81 35.71 -29.40
C LEU A 185 -33.12 34.20 -29.23
N THR A 186 -32.18 33.42 -28.70
CA THR A 186 -32.46 32.15 -28.00
C THR A 186 -31.49 32.03 -26.83
N ASN A 187 -32.02 31.99 -25.61
CA ASN A 187 -31.28 31.64 -24.40
C ASN A 187 -31.57 30.15 -24.10
N GLN A 188 -30.53 29.34 -23.99
CA GLN A 188 -30.56 28.06 -23.27
C GLN A 188 -29.83 28.21 -21.92
N PRO A 189 -30.22 27.47 -20.87
CA PRO A 189 -29.57 27.53 -19.57
C PRO A 189 -28.27 26.72 -19.54
N GLU A 190 -27.31 27.24 -18.77
CA GLU A 190 -25.97 26.70 -18.53
C GLU A 190 -26.03 25.53 -17.52
N GLU A 191 -25.61 24.34 -17.95
CA GLU A 191 -25.29 23.18 -17.11
C GLU A 191 -24.09 22.44 -17.71
N LYS A 192 -22.90 23.05 -17.77
CA LYS A 192 -21.64 22.36 -18.16
C LYS A 192 -20.38 23.04 -17.62
N ASP A 193 -20.19 23.11 -16.31
CA ASP A 193 -18.87 23.52 -15.75
C ASP A 193 -18.29 22.56 -14.68
N ASP A 194 -19.03 21.54 -14.22
CA ASP A 194 -18.55 20.68 -13.13
C ASP A 194 -17.70 19.47 -13.56
N LEU A 195 -17.60 19.18 -14.87
CA LEU A 195 -16.88 17.98 -15.37
C LEU A 195 -15.41 18.24 -15.77
N ILE A 196 -14.96 19.49 -15.81
CA ILE A 196 -13.60 19.85 -16.27
C ILE A 196 -12.59 19.83 -15.10
N HIS A 197 -13.06 19.83 -13.85
CA HIS A 197 -12.17 19.89 -12.69
C HIS A 197 -11.59 18.52 -12.25
N GLN A 198 -12.28 17.41 -12.52
CA GLN A 198 -11.81 16.06 -12.16
C GLN A 198 -10.73 15.49 -13.10
N SER A 199 -10.74 15.89 -14.37
CA SER A 199 -9.81 15.34 -15.37
C SER A 199 -8.40 15.93 -15.30
N LYS A 200 -8.21 17.05 -14.57
CA LYS A 200 -6.89 17.68 -14.36
C LYS A 200 -6.11 17.13 -13.17
N GLU A 201 -6.77 16.60 -12.14
CA GLU A 201 -6.10 16.00 -10.98
C GLU A 201 -5.48 14.63 -11.32
N LEU A 202 -6.17 13.81 -12.12
CA LEU A 202 -5.69 12.47 -12.52
C LEU A 202 -4.46 12.50 -13.44
N ALA A 203 -4.20 13.62 -14.14
CA ALA A 203 -3.08 13.75 -15.07
C ALA A 203 -1.75 14.13 -14.38
N MET A 204 -1.78 14.67 -13.16
CA MET A 204 -0.55 15.10 -12.45
C MET A 204 0.11 13.98 -11.63
N ASP A 205 -0.62 12.93 -11.27
CA ASP A 205 -0.08 11.83 -10.46
C ASP A 205 0.79 10.86 -11.26
N HIS A 206 0.48 10.65 -12.56
CA HIS A 206 1.26 9.75 -13.42
C HIS A 206 2.65 10.27 -13.83
N GLN A 207 2.95 11.55 -13.59
CA GLN A 207 4.27 12.12 -13.90
C GLN A 207 5.26 12.05 -12.72
N ARG A 208 4.81 11.73 -11.50
CA ARG A 208 5.67 11.67 -10.31
C ARG A 208 6.32 10.31 -10.07
N GLU A 209 5.77 9.24 -10.64
CA GLU A 209 6.31 7.88 -10.48
C GLU A 209 7.53 7.59 -11.39
N ASN A 210 7.69 8.31 -12.50
CA ASN A 210 8.76 8.05 -13.47
C ASN A 210 10.12 8.72 -13.17
N VAL A 211 10.26 9.49 -12.08
CA VAL A 211 11.48 10.30 -11.82
C VAL A 211 12.42 9.66 -10.78
N ILE A 212 12.04 8.57 -10.11
CA ILE A 212 12.79 8.08 -8.93
C ILE A 212 13.71 6.87 -9.23
N GLU A 213 13.65 6.26 -10.43
CA GLU A 213 14.49 5.09 -10.74
C GLU A 213 16.00 5.39 -10.99
N GLU A 214 16.44 6.66 -11.04
CA GLU A 214 17.81 6.98 -11.46
C GLU A 214 18.81 7.44 -10.36
N ILE A 215 18.45 7.43 -9.08
CA ILE A 215 19.38 7.90 -8.02
C ILE A 215 20.05 6.74 -7.27
N TYR A 216 21.04 6.17 -7.97
CA TYR A 216 22.33 5.67 -7.50
C TYR A 216 22.43 4.97 -6.12
N PHE A 217 22.55 3.66 -6.22
CA PHE A 217 23.33 2.75 -5.37
C PHE A 217 24.76 3.29 -5.13
N ARG A 218 25.12 3.64 -3.89
CA ARG A 218 26.52 3.79 -3.45
C ARG A 218 26.71 3.09 -2.09
N PRO A 219 27.54 2.04 -1.99
CA PRO A 219 27.78 1.35 -0.73
C PRO A 219 28.79 2.13 0.12
N PHE A 220 28.37 2.53 1.32
CA PHE A 220 29.21 3.22 2.31
C PHE A 220 30.06 2.19 3.07
N GLN A 221 31.39 2.27 2.96
CA GLN A 221 32.31 1.45 3.75
C GLN A 221 32.39 1.96 5.19
N TRP A 222 32.13 1.07 6.15
CA TRP A 222 32.33 1.35 7.58
C TRP A 222 33.81 1.18 7.96
N GLN A 223 34.46 2.26 8.43
CA GLN A 223 35.71 2.17 9.18
C GLN A 223 35.40 2.14 10.68
N CYS A 224 35.69 1.02 11.34
CA CYS A 224 35.65 0.90 12.80
C CYS A 224 36.77 1.73 13.43
N ARG A 225 36.43 2.77 14.20
CA ARG A 225 37.35 3.40 15.17
C ARG A 225 37.09 2.80 16.55
N SER A 226 38.13 2.22 17.16
CA SER A 226 38.08 1.71 18.53
C SER A 226 37.96 2.86 19.53
N LEU A 227 36.95 2.85 20.40
CA LEU A 227 36.84 3.76 21.53
C LEU A 227 37.71 3.27 22.71
N ARG A 228 38.74 4.05 23.02
CA ARG A 228 39.61 3.91 24.19
C ARG A 228 38.91 4.54 25.40
N TRP A 229 38.60 3.75 26.43
CA TRP A 229 38.09 4.25 27.70
C TRP A 229 39.24 4.81 28.55
N GLN A 230 39.17 6.09 28.93
CA GLN A 230 40.00 6.68 29.98
C GLN A 230 39.20 6.68 31.28
N PHE A 231 39.62 5.85 32.23
CA PHE A 231 39.21 5.94 33.64
C PHE A 231 39.91 7.16 34.27
N ARG A 232 39.14 8.02 34.93
CA ARG A 232 39.65 9.13 35.76
C ARG A 232 39.52 8.70 37.23
N HIS A 233 40.63 8.79 37.96
CA HIS A 233 40.70 8.59 39.41
C HIS A 233 39.95 9.68 40.18
#